data_AF-A0A2T4RXY0-F1
#
_entry.id   AF-A0A2T4RXY0-F1
#
_cell.length_a   1.000
_cell.length_b   1.000
_cell.length_c   1.000
_cell.angle_alpha   90.00
_cell.angle_beta   90.00
_cell.angle_gamma   90.00
#
_symmetry.space_group_name_H-M   'P 1'
#
loop_
_entity.id
_entity.type
_entity.pdbx_description
1 polymer ?
#
loop_
_entity_poly.entity_id
_entity_poly.type
_entity_poly.pdbx_seq_one_letter_code
_entity_poly.pdbx_strand_id
1 'polypeptide(L)'
;DETDYKQYQYCFKTILDQKIAYDLNEVHEVIDFAEQAHQAGHFVCLYLPYEAAPAFNSEMAVHLPETSNYVYAAAYIFEAPETREEVKDKAVSARPHFHFRLSKPTMIQHIQQVQDAIVEGNTYQVNYTTHMYDR
;
A
#
# COMPACT_ATOMS: atom_id res chain seq x y z
N ASP A 1 0.98 22.98 -26.00
CA ASP A 1 0.73 21.52 -25.99
C ASP A 1 0.88 20.90 -24.61
N GLU A 2 0.17 21.41 -23.59
CA GLU A 2 0.19 20.86 -22.21
C GLU A 2 -1.16 20.22 -21.81
N THR A 3 -2.08 20.05 -22.77
CA THR A 3 -3.48 19.65 -22.51
C THR A 3 -3.90 18.33 -23.14
N ASP A 4 -3.02 17.62 -23.85
CA ASP A 4 -3.36 16.31 -24.42
C ASP A 4 -2.92 15.19 -23.47
N TYR A 5 -3.81 14.82 -22.53
CA TYR A 5 -3.66 13.61 -21.73
C TYR A 5 -4.78 12.63 -22.06
N LYS A 6 -4.40 11.39 -22.38
CA LYS A 6 -5.34 10.28 -22.53
C LYS A 6 -5.55 9.61 -21.18
N GLN A 7 -6.78 9.65 -20.67
CA GLN A 7 -7.15 8.90 -19.48
C GLN A 7 -7.49 7.46 -19.87
N TYR A 8 -6.67 6.51 -19.42
CA TYR A 8 -6.97 5.08 -19.54
C TYR A 8 -7.69 4.62 -18.28
N GLN A 9 -8.82 3.94 -18.45
CA GLN A 9 -9.56 3.32 -17.35
C GLN A 9 -9.67 1.83 -17.64
N TYR A 10 -8.93 1.03 -16.89
CA TYR A 10 -8.94 -0.43 -16.98
C TYR A 10 -9.71 -1.03 -15.81
N CYS A 11 -10.46 -2.11 -16.08
CA CYS A 11 -11.17 -2.87 -15.07
C CYS A 11 -10.65 -4.31 -15.12
N PHE A 12 -10.34 -4.89 -13.96
CA PHE A 12 -9.89 -6.28 -13.86
C PHE A 12 -10.83 -6.99 -12.89
N LYS A 13 -11.53 -8.05 -13.34
CA LYS A 13 -12.49 -8.79 -12.50
C LYS A 13 -12.09 -10.26 -12.36
N THR A 14 -11.55 -10.84 -13.42
CA THR A 14 -11.21 -12.25 -13.50
C THR A 14 -9.74 -12.48 -13.16
N ILE A 15 -9.48 -12.94 -11.92
CA ILE A 15 -8.14 -13.35 -11.50
C ILE A 15 -7.78 -14.65 -12.24
N LEU A 16 -6.69 -14.62 -12.98
CA LEU A 16 -6.13 -15.79 -13.67
C LEU A 16 -5.41 -16.70 -12.67
N ASP A 17 -4.58 -16.11 -11.81
CA ASP A 17 -3.85 -16.80 -10.76
C ASP A 17 -3.47 -15.82 -9.64
N GLN A 18 -3.14 -16.33 -8.47
CA GLN A 18 -2.77 -15.51 -7.31
C GLN A 18 -1.77 -16.20 -6.39
N LYS A 19 -0.95 -15.40 -5.71
CA LYS A 19 -0.07 -15.86 -4.64
C LYS A 19 -0.09 -14.89 -3.48
N ILE A 20 -0.17 -15.43 -2.26
CA ILE A 20 -0.29 -14.65 -1.03
C ILE A 20 0.71 -15.20 -0.01
N ALA A 21 1.48 -14.31 0.62
CA ALA A 21 2.41 -14.60 1.70
C ALA A 21 1.79 -14.23 3.04
N TYR A 22 1.72 -15.20 3.95
CA TYR A 22 1.32 -15.01 5.35
C TYR A 22 2.54 -15.08 6.29
N ASP A 23 3.70 -15.44 5.78
CA ASP A 23 5.00 -15.40 6.45
C ASP A 23 6.02 -14.56 5.67
N LEU A 24 6.98 -13.93 6.38
CA LEU A 24 8.04 -13.13 5.77
C LEU A 24 8.91 -13.92 4.80
N ASN A 25 9.12 -15.22 5.04
CA ASN A 25 9.93 -16.08 4.19
C ASN A 25 9.29 -16.34 2.82
N GLU A 26 7.97 -16.14 2.69
CA GLU A 26 7.21 -16.36 1.45
C GLU A 26 7.18 -15.10 0.54
N VAL A 27 7.61 -13.94 1.05
CA VAL A 27 7.49 -12.65 0.36
C VAL A 27 8.23 -12.64 -0.98
N HIS A 28 9.46 -13.14 -1.01
CA HIS A 28 10.26 -13.21 -2.25
C HIS A 28 9.56 -14.03 -3.32
N GLU A 29 8.93 -15.14 -2.94
CA GLU A 29 8.26 -15.99 -3.92
C GLU A 29 7.01 -15.35 -4.53
N VAL A 30 6.33 -14.45 -3.80
CA VAL A 30 5.20 -13.66 -4.34
C VAL A 30 5.71 -12.63 -5.34
N ILE A 31 6.87 -12.04 -5.09
CA ILE A 31 7.50 -11.05 -5.97
C ILE A 31 8.00 -11.72 -7.25
N ASP A 32 8.67 -12.86 -7.14
CA ASP A 32 9.12 -13.64 -8.30
C ASP A 32 7.92 -14.08 -9.16
N PHE A 33 6.83 -14.51 -8.53
CA PHE A 33 5.57 -14.86 -9.21
C PHE A 33 4.99 -13.66 -9.97
N ALA A 34 4.96 -12.48 -9.35
CA ALA A 34 4.50 -11.24 -9.98
C ALA A 34 5.40 -10.83 -11.16
N GLU A 35 6.72 -10.91 -11.00
CA GLU A 35 7.67 -10.53 -12.04
C GLU A 35 7.59 -11.46 -13.24
N GLN A 36 7.55 -12.78 -13.04
CA GLN A 36 7.42 -13.76 -14.12
C GLN A 36 6.15 -13.55 -14.93
N ALA A 37 5.02 -13.30 -14.26
CA ALA A 37 3.76 -13.01 -14.92
C ALA A 37 3.80 -11.73 -15.75
N HIS A 38 4.42 -10.67 -15.22
CA HIS A 38 4.61 -9.42 -15.94
C HIS A 38 5.49 -9.63 -17.19
N GLN A 39 6.60 -10.36 -17.06
CA GLN A 39 7.49 -10.67 -18.18
C GLN A 39 6.81 -11.53 -19.25
N ALA A 40 5.84 -12.37 -18.88
CA ALA A 40 5.01 -13.15 -19.80
C ALA A 40 3.92 -12.32 -20.50
N GLY A 41 3.76 -11.03 -20.17
CA GLY A 41 2.81 -10.12 -20.80
C GLY A 41 1.47 -9.98 -20.08
N HIS A 42 1.32 -10.53 -18.89
CA HIS A 42 0.11 -10.39 -18.08
C HIS A 42 0.08 -9.06 -17.31
N PHE A 43 -1.12 -8.67 -16.87
CA PHE A 43 -1.31 -7.59 -15.91
C PHE A 43 -1.20 -8.14 -14.49
N VAL A 44 -0.53 -7.40 -13.61
CA VAL A 44 -0.30 -7.83 -12.23
C VAL A 44 -0.73 -6.74 -11.26
N CYS A 45 -1.50 -7.13 -10.25
CA CYS A 45 -1.76 -6.30 -9.07
C CYS A 45 -0.93 -6.84 -7.91
N LEU A 46 -0.02 -6.03 -7.39
CA LEU A 46 0.85 -6.38 -6.26
C LEU A 46 0.49 -5.53 -5.05
N TYR A 47 0.30 -6.20 -3.91
CA TYR A 47 0.22 -5.62 -2.59
C TYR A 47 1.47 -6.03 -1.80
N LEU A 48 2.21 -5.04 -1.30
CA LEU A 48 3.41 -5.22 -0.50
C LEU A 48 3.47 -4.12 0.58
N PRO A 49 3.10 -4.42 1.85
CA PRO A 49 3.10 -3.44 2.93
C PRO A 49 4.51 -3.20 3.49
N TYR A 50 4.68 -2.12 4.28
CA TYR A 50 5.96 -1.76 4.90
C TYR A 50 6.47 -2.86 5.86
N GLU A 51 5.56 -3.58 6.50
CA GLU A 51 5.84 -4.66 7.43
C GLU A 51 6.54 -5.86 6.76
N ALA A 52 6.56 -5.93 5.43
CA ALA A 52 7.33 -6.91 4.67
C ALA A 52 8.82 -6.57 4.52
N ALA A 53 9.25 -5.35 4.90
CA ALA A 53 10.64 -4.90 4.80
C ALA A 53 11.68 -5.88 5.39
N PRO A 54 11.43 -6.56 6.53
CA PRO A 54 12.39 -7.53 7.09
C PRO A 54 12.70 -8.72 6.18
N ALA A 55 11.83 -9.04 5.21
CA ALA A 55 12.12 -10.08 4.22
C ALA A 55 13.32 -9.71 3.32
N PHE A 56 13.55 -8.41 3.09
CA PHE A 56 14.67 -7.91 2.27
C PHE A 56 15.90 -7.56 3.10
N ASN A 57 15.69 -7.05 4.32
CA ASN A 57 16.75 -6.74 5.25
C ASN A 57 16.23 -6.93 6.68
N SER A 58 16.72 -7.97 7.36
CA SER A 58 16.31 -8.35 8.71
C SER A 58 16.53 -7.27 9.77
N GLU A 59 17.43 -6.31 9.52
CA GLU A 59 17.71 -5.20 10.43
C GLU A 59 16.68 -4.07 10.34
N MET A 60 15.76 -4.11 9.37
CA MET A 60 14.72 -3.09 9.24
C MET A 60 13.64 -3.27 10.31
N ALA A 61 13.61 -2.34 11.27
CA ALA A 61 12.58 -2.31 12.29
C ALA A 61 11.22 -1.89 11.69
N VAL A 62 10.17 -2.66 11.99
CA VAL A 62 8.79 -2.41 11.55
C VAL A 62 7.80 -2.60 12.69
N HIS A 63 6.60 -2.06 12.53
CA HIS A 63 5.48 -2.34 13.43
C HIS A 63 4.89 -3.70 13.09
N LEU A 64 5.34 -4.74 13.79
CA LEU A 64 4.84 -6.09 13.52
C LEU A 64 3.35 -6.19 13.85
N PRO A 65 2.56 -6.84 12.98
CA PRO A 65 1.15 -7.05 13.20
C PRO A 65 0.92 -7.99 14.40
N GLU A 66 -0.06 -7.66 15.24
CA GLU A 66 -0.43 -8.49 16.40
C GLU A 66 -1.32 -9.69 16.00
N THR A 67 -1.73 -9.79 14.74
CA THR A 67 -2.67 -10.81 14.25
C THR A 67 -1.95 -11.90 13.46
N SER A 68 -2.36 -13.16 13.67
CA SER A 68 -1.80 -14.33 12.98
C SER A 68 -2.11 -14.40 11.48
N ASN A 69 -3.02 -13.56 10.98
CA ASN A 69 -3.53 -13.62 9.60
C ASN A 69 -3.10 -12.40 8.77
N TYR A 70 -1.99 -11.77 9.14
CA TYR A 70 -1.46 -10.64 8.40
C TYR A 70 -0.90 -11.09 7.05
N VAL A 71 -1.14 -10.30 6.01
CA VAL A 71 -0.66 -10.57 4.66
C VAL A 71 0.60 -9.76 4.42
N TYR A 72 1.74 -10.42 4.25
CA TYR A 72 3.03 -9.77 3.99
C TYR A 72 3.29 -9.52 2.50
N ALA A 73 2.61 -10.22 1.59
CA ALA A 73 2.58 -9.87 0.18
C ALA A 73 1.38 -10.55 -0.48
N ALA A 74 0.81 -9.95 -1.54
CA ALA A 74 -0.15 -10.62 -2.39
C ALA A 74 -0.02 -10.16 -3.84
N ALA A 75 -0.03 -11.10 -4.77
CA ALA A 75 -0.01 -10.84 -6.20
C ALA A 75 -1.20 -11.53 -6.86
N TYR A 76 -1.85 -10.81 -7.78
CA TYR A 76 -2.97 -11.29 -8.58
C TYR A 76 -2.68 -11.03 -10.06
N ILE A 77 -2.82 -12.05 -10.89
CA ILE A 77 -2.54 -12.01 -12.32
C ILE A 77 -3.86 -11.87 -13.09
N PHE A 78 -3.84 -11.07 -14.15
CA PHE A 78 -4.95 -10.87 -15.05
C PHE A 78 -4.49 -10.94 -16.50
N GLU A 79 -5.29 -11.55 -17.36
CA GLU A 79 -4.98 -11.68 -18.79
C GLU A 79 -5.08 -10.34 -19.51
N ALA A 80 -6.21 -9.66 -19.37
CA ALA A 80 -6.52 -8.42 -20.06
C ALA A 80 -7.55 -7.60 -19.26
N PRO A 81 -7.63 -6.28 -19.48
CA PRO A 81 -8.69 -5.46 -18.92
C PRO A 81 -10.04 -5.81 -19.54
N GLU A 82 -11.06 -5.88 -18.70
CA GLU A 82 -12.45 -6.14 -19.06
C GLU A 82 -13.23 -4.84 -19.29
N THR A 83 -14.31 -4.93 -20.05
CA THR A 83 -15.22 -3.81 -20.28
C THR A 83 -15.85 -3.37 -18.96
N ARG A 84 -15.70 -2.08 -18.66
CA ARG A 84 -16.34 -1.44 -17.51
C ARG A 84 -17.81 -1.16 -17.82
N GLU A 85 -18.71 -1.49 -16.91
CA GLU A 85 -20.06 -0.93 -16.93
C GLU A 85 -20.01 0.52 -16.49
N GLU A 86 -20.70 1.42 -17.20
CA GLU A 86 -20.81 2.82 -16.79
C GLU A 86 -21.42 2.90 -15.38
N VAL A 87 -20.56 3.16 -14.40
CA VAL A 87 -21.01 3.46 -13.04
C VAL A 87 -21.57 4.87 -13.11
N LYS A 88 -22.91 4.99 -13.15
CA LYS A 88 -23.58 6.27 -12.94
C LYS A 88 -23.05 6.87 -11.65
N ASP A 89 -22.54 8.10 -11.71
CA ASP A 89 -22.11 8.82 -10.52
C ASP A 89 -23.23 8.78 -9.49
N LYS A 90 -23.02 8.02 -8.42
CA LYS A 90 -23.90 8.10 -7.26
C LYS A 90 -23.73 9.51 -6.73
N ALA A 91 -24.84 10.24 -6.61
CA ALA A 91 -24.85 11.55 -5.97
C ALA A 91 -24.04 11.47 -4.66
N VAL A 92 -23.04 12.33 -4.53
CA VAL A 92 -22.10 12.34 -3.40
C VAL A 92 -22.92 12.40 -2.11
N SER A 93 -22.96 11.26 -1.41
CA SER A 93 -23.67 11.11 -0.14
C SER A 93 -22.76 11.61 0.96
N ALA A 94 -23.23 12.64 1.68
CA ALA A 94 -22.62 13.31 2.84
C ALA A 94 -21.17 13.80 2.66
N ARG A 95 -20.83 14.93 3.30
CA ARG A 95 -19.42 15.33 3.40
C ARG A 95 -18.77 14.44 4.47
N PRO A 96 -17.68 13.73 4.17
CA PRO A 96 -17.02 12.89 5.17
C PRO A 96 -16.53 13.77 6.33
N HIS A 97 -16.74 13.30 7.55
CA HIS A 97 -16.32 13.97 8.77
C HIS A 97 -15.09 13.25 9.32
N PHE A 98 -13.94 13.55 8.72
CA PHE A 98 -12.71 12.87 9.12
C PHE A 98 -12.22 13.29 10.50
N HIS A 99 -11.81 12.29 11.28
CA HIS A 99 -11.18 12.45 12.57
C HIS A 99 -9.80 11.77 12.58
N PHE A 100 -8.82 12.42 13.22
CA PHE A 100 -7.53 11.78 13.50
C PHE A 100 -7.71 10.65 14.52
N ARG A 101 -7.06 9.51 14.29
CA ARG A 101 -6.98 8.43 15.30
C ARG A 101 -6.15 8.87 16.50
N LEU A 102 -5.11 9.66 16.27
CA LEU A 102 -4.24 10.18 17.32
C LEU A 102 -4.72 11.54 17.82
N SER A 103 -4.52 11.79 19.12
CA SER A 103 -4.77 13.11 19.70
C SER A 103 -3.75 14.14 19.19
N LYS A 104 -4.15 15.41 19.12
CA LYS A 104 -3.24 16.51 18.75
C LYS A 104 -1.99 16.57 19.65
N PRO A 105 -2.08 16.48 21.00
CA PRO A 105 -0.90 16.43 21.86
C PRO A 105 0.06 15.29 21.53
N THR A 106 -0.46 14.08 21.28
CA THR A 106 0.37 12.92 20.90
C THR A 106 1.11 13.17 19.58
N MET A 107 0.45 13.73 18.58
CA MET A 107 1.09 14.04 17.29
C MET A 107 2.18 15.11 17.43
N ILE A 108 1.97 16.14 18.26
CA ILE A 108 3.00 17.15 18.56
C ILE A 108 4.22 16.49 19.22
N GLN A 109 4.01 15.58 20.16
CA GLN A 109 5.10 14.86 20.81
C GLN A 109 5.91 14.03 19.80
N HIS A 110 5.25 13.29 18.90
CA HIS A 110 5.97 12.54 17.86
C HIS A 110 6.78 13.44 16.94
N ILE A 111 6.23 14.60 16.55
CA ILE A 111 6.96 15.57 15.72
C ILE A 111 8.19 16.12 16.45
N GLN A 112 8.09 16.40 17.75
CA GLN A 112 9.25 16.82 18.55
C GLN A 112 10.33 15.74 18.58
N GLN A 113 9.96 14.48 18.79
CA GLN A 113 10.92 13.36 18.76
C GLN A 113 11.63 13.23 17.42
N VAL A 114 10.92 13.44 16.31
CA VAL A 114 11.52 13.48 14.96
C VAL A 114 12.51 14.64 14.83
N GLN A 115 12.16 15.83 15.32
CA GLN A 115 13.04 17.00 15.27
C GLN A 115 14.30 16.80 16.10
N ASP A 116 14.17 16.25 17.31
CA ASP A 116 15.29 15.95 18.20
C ASP A 116 16.25 14.96 17.53
N ALA A 117 15.73 13.89 16.92
CA ALA A 117 16.54 12.91 16.19
C ALA A 117 17.29 13.53 14.98
N ILE A 118 16.72 14.55 14.35
CA ILE A 118 17.40 15.29 13.27
C ILE A 118 18.52 16.18 13.84
N VAL A 119 18.26 16.91 14.93
CA VAL A 119 19.26 17.77 15.59
C VAL A 119 20.44 16.97 16.12
N GLU A 120 20.20 15.78 16.65
CA GLU A 120 21.22 14.85 17.13
C GLU A 120 22.02 14.18 16.00
N GLY A 121 21.58 14.31 14.74
CA GLY A 121 22.22 13.70 13.57
C GLY A 121 21.91 12.21 13.40
N ASN A 122 20.89 11.67 14.08
CA ASN A 122 20.46 10.28 13.93
C ASN A 122 19.75 10.04 12.59
N THR A 123 19.09 11.06 12.05
CA THR A 123 18.48 11.03 10.72
C THR A 123 18.49 12.43 10.10
N TYR A 124 18.28 12.51 8.79
CA TYR A 124 18.11 13.78 8.09
C TYR A 124 16.64 14.12 7.83
N GLN A 125 15.80 13.11 7.61
CA GLN A 125 14.39 13.28 7.25
C GLN A 125 13.57 12.09 7.77
N VAL A 126 12.34 12.37 8.22
CA VAL A 126 11.34 11.36 8.56
C VAL A 126 10.04 11.65 7.83
N ASN A 127 9.47 10.66 7.15
CA ASN A 127 8.10 10.73 6.65
C ASN A 127 7.14 10.31 7.78
N TYR A 128 6.52 11.30 8.43
CA TYR A 128 5.56 11.05 9.52
C TYR A 128 4.13 11.13 9.00
N THR A 129 3.40 10.02 9.12
CA THR A 129 1.99 9.90 8.70
C THR A 129 1.07 9.56 9.87
N THR A 130 -0.21 9.93 9.78
CA THR A 130 -1.23 9.58 10.78
C THR A 130 -2.50 9.09 10.09
N HIS A 131 -3.22 8.18 10.73
CA HIS A 131 -4.47 7.63 10.21
C HIS A 131 -5.65 8.53 10.55
N MET A 132 -6.54 8.71 9.57
CA MET A 132 -7.84 9.34 9.73
C MET A 132 -8.94 8.30 9.48
N TYR A 133 -10.11 8.52 10.07
CA TYR A 133 -11.30 7.70 9.86
C TYR A 133 -12.53 8.58 9.78
N ASP A 134 -13.55 8.12 9.06
CA ASP A 134 -14.89 8.72 8.99
C ASP A 134 -15.83 7.95 9.93
N ARG A 135 -16.76 8.62 10.60
CA ARG A 135 -17.72 7.99 11.53
C ARG A 135 -19.13 7.96 10.97
#